data_AF-A0A7V0STL7-F1
#
_entry.id   AF-A0A7V0STL7-F1
#
_cell.length_a   1.000
_cell.length_b   1.000
_cell.length_c   1.000
_cell.angle_alpha   90.00
_cell.angle_beta   90.00
_cell.angle_gamma   90.00
#
_symmetry.space_group_name_H-M   'P 1'
#
loop_
_entity.id
_entity.type
_entity.pdbx_description
1 polymer ?
#
loop_
_entity_poly.entity_id
_entity_poly.type
_entity_poly.pdbx_seq_one_letter_code
_entity_poly.pdbx_strand_id
1 'polypeptide(L)'
;AREIFEETGLKTKIIDFLNVYSDPDRDPRGHTITLAYLLEEINGKLKGGDDASEARFFDLDNLPDLAFDHDKIIRDALRRNK
;
A
#
# COMPACT_ATOMS: atom_id res chain seq x y z
N ALA A 1 4.28 -9.80 0.94
CA ALA A 1 4.27 -10.78 -0.17
C ALA A 1 2.95 -11.56 -0.24
N ARG A 2 2.47 -12.15 0.87
CA ARG A 2 1.15 -12.84 0.90
C ARG A 2 -0.03 -11.90 0.60
N GLU A 3 -0.23 -10.86 1.42
CA GLU A 3 -1.40 -9.97 1.31
C GLU A 3 -1.56 -9.35 -0.09
N ILE A 4 -0.48 -8.84 -0.69
CA ILE A 4 -0.54 -8.24 -2.03
C ILE A 4 -1.00 -9.24 -3.08
N PHE A 5 -0.58 -10.50 -2.99
CA PHE A 5 -1.06 -11.52 -3.92
C PHE A 5 -2.54 -11.85 -3.69
N GLU A 6 -2.97 -11.93 -2.43
CA GLU A 6 -4.35 -12.22 -2.05
C GLU A 6 -5.32 -11.10 -2.42
N GLU A 7 -4.91 -9.84 -2.33
CA GLU A 7 -5.76 -8.67 -2.62
C GLU A 7 -5.70 -8.22 -4.09
N THR A 8 -4.58 -8.41 -4.79
CA THR A 8 -4.36 -7.82 -6.12
C THR A 8 -4.01 -8.82 -7.22
N GLY A 9 -3.72 -10.07 -6.87
CA GLY A 9 -3.25 -11.09 -7.81
C GLY A 9 -1.81 -10.90 -8.30
N LEU A 10 -1.10 -9.87 -7.81
CA LEU A 10 0.28 -9.60 -8.18
C LEU A 10 1.29 -10.33 -7.29
N LYS A 11 2.31 -10.89 -7.92
CA LYS A 11 3.52 -11.38 -7.25
C LYS A 11 4.55 -10.27 -7.24
N THR A 12 5.05 -9.95 -6.05
CA THR A 12 5.97 -8.83 -5.85
C THR A 12 7.21 -9.24 -5.07
N LYS A 13 8.33 -8.54 -5.26
CA LYS A 13 9.47 -8.56 -4.35
C LYS A 13 9.49 -7.30 -3.50
N ILE A 14 9.90 -7.44 -2.23
CA ILE A 14 10.20 -6.28 -1.39
C ILE A 14 11.52 -5.69 -1.88
N ILE A 15 11.52 -4.39 -2.19
CA ILE A 15 12.71 -3.65 -2.60
C ILE A 15 13.26 -2.80 -1.46
N ASP A 16 12.40 -2.30 -0.56
CA ASP A 16 12.82 -1.53 0.60
C ASP A 16 11.78 -1.57 1.71
N PHE A 17 12.23 -1.33 2.95
CA PHE A 17 11.37 -1.00 4.07
C PHE A 17 11.21 0.52 4.16
N LEU A 18 9.97 0.99 4.09
CA LEU A 18 9.69 2.42 4.09
C LEU A 18 9.73 2.99 5.52
N ASN A 19 8.76 2.60 6.37
CA ASN A 19 8.67 3.09 7.74
C ASN A 19 7.65 2.29 8.59
N VAL A 20 7.64 2.54 9.89
CA VAL A 20 6.58 2.14 10.83
C VAL A 20 5.65 3.34 11.07
N TYR A 21 4.35 3.14 10.92
CA TYR A 21 3.30 4.09 11.23
C TYR A 21 2.52 3.60 12.44
N SER A 22 2.70 4.26 13.59
CA SER A 22 2.21 3.79 14.90
C SER A 22 1.43 4.84 15.70
N ASP A 23 0.99 5.92 15.04
CA ASP A 23 0.10 6.92 15.65
C ASP A 23 -1.15 6.23 16.22
N PRO A 24 -1.49 6.40 17.51
CA PRO A 24 -2.66 5.77 18.14
C PRO A 24 -3.98 6.01 17.41
N ASP A 25 -4.12 7.15 16.75
CA ASP A 25 -5.38 7.60 16.15
C ASP A 25 -5.45 7.38 14.64
N ARG A 26 -4.44 6.74 14.03
CA ARG A 26 -4.40 6.53 12.57
C ARG A 26 -5.50 5.63 12.03
N ASP A 27 -6.03 4.76 12.87
CA ASP A 27 -7.15 3.89 12.53
C ASP A 27 -8.28 4.11 13.56
N PRO A 28 -9.47 4.57 13.13
CA PRO A 28 -10.59 4.84 14.04
C PRO A 28 -11.13 3.58 14.74
N ARG A 29 -10.73 2.38 14.29
CA ARG A 29 -11.14 1.10 14.90
C ARG A 29 -10.34 0.76 16.17
N GLY A 30 -9.21 1.43 16.39
CA GLY A 30 -8.32 1.23 17.53
C GLY A 30 -6.84 1.34 17.16
N HIS A 31 -5.97 1.26 18.17
CA HIS A 31 -4.53 1.45 17.96
C HIS A 31 -3.94 0.36 17.06
N THR A 32 -3.65 0.73 15.81
CA THR A 32 -3.17 -0.18 14.76
C THR A 32 -1.81 0.29 14.25
N ILE A 33 -0.80 -0.58 14.32
CA ILE A 33 0.54 -0.30 13.81
C ILE A 33 0.69 -0.88 12.40
N THR A 34 1.08 -0.05 11.44
CA THR A 34 1.36 -0.46 10.06
C THR A 34 2.85 -0.40 9.76
N LEU A 35 3.39 -1.46 9.17
CA LEU A 35 4.72 -1.48 8.58
C LEU A 35 4.57 -1.36 7.06
N ALA A 36 5.11 -0.29 6.48
CA ALA A 36 5.01 -0.03 5.05
C ALA A 36 6.28 -0.47 4.32
N TYR A 37 6.11 -1.04 3.12
CA TYR A 37 7.19 -1.53 2.28
C TYR A 37 7.04 -1.00 0.86
N LEU A 38 8.17 -0.82 0.19
CA LEU A 38 8.20 -0.61 -1.25
C LEU A 38 8.37 -1.95 -1.94
N LEU A 39 7.57 -2.16 -2.98
CA LEU A 39 7.48 -3.42 -3.71
C LEU A 39 7.69 -3.19 -5.20
N GLU A 40 8.35 -4.14 -5.86
CA GLU A 40 8.39 -4.21 -7.33
C GLU A 40 7.56 -5.40 -7.80
N GLU A 41 6.73 -5.18 -8.81
CA GLU A 41 5.98 -6.24 -9.50
C GLU A 41 6.93 -7.18 -10.24
N ILE A 42 6.75 -8.48 -10.05
CA ILE A 42 7.52 -9.52 -10.76
C ILE A 42 6.66 -10.12 -11.88
N ASN A 43 5.41 -10.45 -11.56
CA ASN A 43 4.47 -11.10 -12.47
C ASN A 43 3.06 -11.08 -11.85
N GLY A 44 2.05 -11.49 -12.61
CA GLY A 44 0.68 -11.63 -12.14
C GLY A 44 -0.29 -10.96 -13.09
N LYS A 45 -1.56 -10.96 -12.69
CA LYS A 45 -2.58 -10.17 -13.39
C LYS A 45 -3.34 -9.40 -12.35
N LEU A 46 -3.29 -8.08 -12.47
CA LEU A 46 -3.97 -7.17 -11.57
C LEU A 46 -5.48 -7.42 -11.60
N LYS A 47 -6.03 -7.77 -10.45
CA LYS A 47 -7.45 -8.02 -10.22
C LYS A 47 -7.73 -7.93 -8.72
N GLY A 48 -8.89 -7.38 -8.35
CA GLY A 48 -9.37 -7.44 -6.97
C GLY A 48 -9.54 -8.88 -6.48
N GLY A 49 -9.07 -9.12 -5.26
CA GLY A 49 -9.05 -10.42 -4.60
C GLY A 49 -10.03 -10.52 -3.43
N ASP A 50 -9.54 -11.00 -2.28
CA ASP A 50 -10.37 -11.41 -1.14
C ASP A 50 -11.23 -10.25 -0.58
N ASP A 51 -10.59 -9.29 0.07
CA ASP A 51 -11.26 -8.10 0.62
C ASP A 51 -11.36 -6.94 -0.38
N ALA A 52 -10.68 -7.05 -1.53
CA ALA A 52 -10.61 -6.01 -2.55
C ALA A 52 -11.57 -6.28 -3.71
N SER A 53 -12.64 -5.49 -3.81
CA SER A 53 -13.59 -5.58 -4.94
C SER A 53 -12.97 -5.13 -6.29
N GLU A 54 -11.95 -4.26 -6.25
CA GLU A 54 -11.24 -3.74 -7.41
C GLU A 54 -9.75 -3.54 -7.06
N ALA A 55 -8.87 -3.76 -8.04
CA ALA A 55 -7.47 -3.36 -7.97
C ALA A 55 -7.07 -2.73 -9.32
N ARG A 56 -6.49 -1.54 -9.29
CA ARG A 56 -6.04 -0.82 -10.48
C ARG A 56 -4.79 0.01 -10.18
N PHE A 57 -4.01 0.30 -11.22
CA PHE A 57 -2.96 1.29 -11.15
C PHE A 57 -3.54 2.69 -11.27
N PHE A 58 -2.95 3.61 -10.53
CA PHE A 58 -3.33 5.02 -10.53
C PHE A 58 -2.10 5.86 -10.87
N ASP A 59 -2.34 6.98 -11.54
CA ASP A 59 -1.34 8.02 -11.64
C ASP A 59 -1.16 8.67 -10.26
N LEU A 60 0.09 8.93 -9.89
CA LEU A 60 0.43 9.57 -8.62
C LEU A 60 -0.10 11.01 -8.52
N ASP A 61 -0.29 11.67 -9.67
CA ASP A 61 -0.88 13.00 -9.75
C ASP A 61 -2.42 12.97 -9.77
N ASN A 62 -3.03 11.79 -9.82
CA ASN A 62 -4.49 11.60 -9.89
C ASN A 62 -4.96 10.42 -9.02
N LEU A 63 -4.61 10.47 -7.74
CA LEU A 63 -5.04 9.49 -6.75
C LEU A 63 -6.49 9.75 -6.29
N PRO A 64 -7.26 8.70 -6.00
CA PRO A 64 -8.58 8.84 -5.37
C PRO A 64 -8.43 9.24 -3.90
N ASP A 65 -9.56 9.47 -3.22
CA ASP A 65 -9.56 9.58 -1.76
C ASP A 65 -8.99 8.31 -1.14
N LEU A 66 -8.01 8.47 -0.27
CA LEU A 66 -7.29 7.38 0.36
C LEU A 66 -7.79 7.16 1.79
N ALA A 67 -7.86 5.89 2.19
CA ALA A 67 -8.24 5.52 3.55
C ALA A 67 -7.12 5.86 4.55
N PHE A 68 -7.51 6.11 5.80
CA PHE A 68 -6.60 6.31 6.92
C PHE A 68 -5.55 7.40 6.62
N ASP A 69 -4.29 7.13 6.95
CA ASP A 69 -3.13 7.98 6.69
C ASP A 69 -2.35 7.57 5.43
N HIS A 70 -3.00 6.87 4.48
CA HIS A 70 -2.31 6.34 3.30
C HIS A 70 -1.74 7.46 2.39
N ASP A 71 -2.31 8.66 2.41
CA ASP A 71 -1.76 9.81 1.67
C ASP A 71 -0.38 10.21 2.21
N LYS A 72 -0.18 10.14 3.54
CA LYS A 72 1.11 10.37 4.20
C LYS A 72 2.11 9.29 3.80
N ILE A 73 1.69 8.02 3.81
CA ILE A 73 2.54 6.88 3.42
C ILE A 73 3.06 7.06 1.98
N ILE A 74 2.18 7.40 1.04
CA ILE A 74 2.56 7.63 -0.36
C ILE A 74 3.51 8.84 -0.48
N ARG A 75 3.23 9.96 0.18
CA ARG A 75 4.11 11.14 0.14
C ARG A 75 5.51 10.84 0.69
N ASP A 76 5.61 10.05 1.74
CA ASP A 76 6.90 9.64 2.31
C ASP A 76 7.67 8.73 1.34
N ALA A 77 6.99 7.80 0.67
CA ALA A 77 7.58 6.97 -0.39
C ALA A 77 8.15 7.83 -1.55
N LEU A 78 7.39 8.83 -2.01
CA LEU A 78 7.81 9.72 -3.10
C LEU A 78 8.97 10.64 -2.72
N ARG A 79 9.09 11.03 -1.44
CA ARG A 79 10.24 11.81 -0.96
C ARG A 79 11.52 11.00 -0.90
N ARG A 80 11.43 9.70 -0.62
CA ARG A 80 12.58 8.80 -0.49
C ARG A 80 13.13 8.35 -1.84
N ASN A 81 12.29 8.30 -2.87
CA ASN A 81 12.66 7.92 -4.24
C ASN A 81 13.13 9.11 -5.12
N LYS A 82 13.38 10.28 -4.51
CA LYS A 82 14.10 11.40 -5.13
C LYS A 82 15.51 11.48 -4.56
#